data_AF-A0A8J1J209-F1
#
_entry.id   AF-A0A8J1J209-F1
#
_cell.length_a   1.000
_cell.length_b   1.000
_cell.length_c   1.000
_cell.angle_alpha   90.00
_cell.angle_beta   90.00
_cell.angle_gamma   90.00
#
_symmetry.space_group_name_H-M   'P 1'
#
loop_
_entity.id
_entity.type
_entity.pdbx_description
1 polymer ?
#
loop_
_entity_poly.entity_id
_entity_poly.type
_entity_poly.pdbx_seq_one_letter_code
_entity_poly.pdbx_strand_id
1 'polypeptide(L)'
;MGEVSLEYVKEAAQTAHAHDFISEMANGYQTGAGQKGGLLSGGQKQRVALARALLRNPKILILDDATSSLDLESEQKVQCAVYDGPRDRTVLLISHRISTVQRADRILVLEGGRITEEGTHEQLLKQEGSYTRLWQKQLSSFQSVNGEQLSSQ
;
A
#
# COMPACT_ATOMS: atom_id res chain seq x y z
N MET A 1 24.95 0.87 -8.32
CA MET A 1 23.97 1.93 -8.02
C MET A 1 24.78 3.22 -8.03
N GLY A 2 24.56 4.11 -9.00
CA GLY A 2 25.24 5.41 -9.01
C GLY A 2 24.82 6.24 -7.80
N GLU A 3 25.51 7.36 -7.57
CA GLU A 3 25.12 8.32 -6.55
C GLU A 3 23.70 8.81 -6.84
N VAL A 4 22.78 8.63 -5.88
CA VAL A 4 21.38 9.06 -6.01
C VAL A 4 21.27 10.43 -5.35
N SER A 5 20.76 11.43 -6.08
CA SER A 5 20.58 12.76 -5.52
C SER A 5 19.55 12.74 -4.38
N LEU A 6 19.73 13.66 -3.42
CA LEU A 6 18.79 13.82 -2.32
C LEU A 6 17.36 14.14 -2.79
N GLU A 7 17.22 14.82 -3.93
CA GLU A 7 15.92 15.11 -4.54
C GLU A 7 15.15 13.81 -4.86
N TYR A 8 15.79 12.84 -5.54
CA TYR A 8 15.13 11.55 -5.81
C TYR A 8 14.77 10.79 -4.53
N VAL A 9 15.61 10.88 -3.49
CA VAL A 9 15.30 10.28 -2.18
C VAL A 9 14.07 10.94 -1.56
N LYS A 10 13.95 12.26 -1.63
CA LYS A 10 12.79 13.01 -1.13
C LYS A 10 11.52 12.68 -1.92
N GLU A 11 11.59 12.61 -3.24
CA GLU A 11 10.45 12.23 -4.09
C GLU A 11 9.93 10.84 -3.70
N ALA A 12 10.81 9.84 -3.59
CA ALA A 12 10.43 8.50 -3.18
C ALA A 12 9.86 8.46 -1.75
N ALA A 13 10.41 9.27 -0.84
CA ALA A 13 9.89 9.40 0.52
C ALA A 13 8.53 10.10 0.55
N GLN A 14 8.27 11.09 -0.29
CA GLN A 14 6.96 11.73 -0.42
C GLN A 14 5.93 10.73 -0.93
N THR A 15 6.27 9.99 -1.99
CA THR A 15 5.39 8.95 -2.54
C THR A 15 5.02 7.91 -1.48
N ALA A 16 5.97 7.52 -0.63
CA ALA A 16 5.75 6.54 0.44
C ALA A 16 5.19 7.14 1.75
N HIS A 17 4.78 8.42 1.75
CA HIS A 17 4.33 9.14 2.96
C HIS A 17 5.36 9.14 4.10
N ALA A 18 6.63 9.03 3.77
CA ALA A 18 7.75 9.08 4.71
C ALA A 18 8.34 10.48 4.87
N HIS A 19 8.14 11.36 3.89
CA HIS A 19 8.78 12.68 3.89
C HIS A 19 8.46 13.50 5.14
N ASP A 20 7.19 13.61 5.50
CA ASP A 20 6.76 14.53 6.56
C ASP A 20 7.39 14.16 7.90
N PHE A 21 7.28 12.88 8.31
CA PHE A 21 7.87 12.46 9.58
C PHE A 21 9.40 12.50 9.56
N ILE A 22 10.04 12.28 8.41
CA ILE A 22 11.51 12.39 8.30
C ILE A 22 11.90 13.86 8.48
N SER A 23 11.20 14.79 7.83
CA SER A 23 11.46 16.23 7.89
C SER A 23 11.22 16.82 9.29
N GLU A 24 10.33 16.23 10.08
CA GLU A 24 10.07 16.61 11.48
C GLU A 24 11.15 16.11 12.47
N MET A 25 12.02 15.18 12.07
CA MET A 25 13.11 14.71 12.93
C MET A 25 14.17 15.80 13.11
N ALA A 26 14.84 15.80 14.27
CA ALA A 26 15.84 16.81 14.63
C ALA A 26 16.92 17.06 13.56
N ASN A 27 17.35 16.02 12.84
CA ASN A 27 18.35 16.12 11.78
C ASN A 27 17.78 15.77 10.39
N GLY A 28 16.45 15.76 10.23
CA GLY A 28 15.81 15.43 8.95
C GLY A 28 16.27 14.08 8.40
N TYR A 29 16.60 14.07 7.10
CA TYR A 29 17.18 12.92 6.38
C TYR A 29 18.55 12.46 6.90
N GLN A 30 19.26 13.27 7.69
CA GLN A 30 20.52 12.90 8.33
C GLN A 30 20.31 12.19 9.67
N THR A 31 19.07 12.03 10.12
CA THR A 31 18.75 11.33 11.37
C THR A 31 19.13 9.85 11.25
N GLY A 32 19.97 9.37 12.17
CA GLY A 32 20.30 7.96 12.25
C GLY A 32 19.09 7.12 12.65
N ALA A 33 18.78 6.07 11.90
CA ALA A 33 17.63 5.19 12.18
C ALA A 33 17.86 4.21 13.36
N GLY A 34 19.07 4.16 13.92
CA GLY A 34 19.47 3.18 14.93
C GLY A 34 19.66 1.75 14.39
N GLN A 35 20.08 0.82 15.24
CA GLN A 35 20.32 -0.57 14.82
C GLN A 35 19.03 -1.21 14.31
N LYS A 36 19.06 -1.74 13.08
CA LYS A 36 17.88 -2.32 12.39
C LYS A 36 16.66 -1.38 12.38
N GLY A 37 16.89 -0.07 12.34
CA GLY A 37 15.81 0.94 12.36
C GLY A 37 15.15 1.11 13.74
N GLY A 38 15.79 0.70 14.84
CA GLY A 38 15.21 0.67 16.19
C GLY A 38 14.60 1.99 16.70
N LEU A 39 14.94 3.13 16.09
CA LEU A 39 14.38 4.44 16.44
C LEU A 39 13.11 4.82 15.66
N LEU A 40 12.68 3.97 14.72
CA LEU A 40 11.48 4.14 13.93
C LEU A 40 10.35 3.25 14.45
N SER A 41 9.11 3.78 14.46
CA SER A 41 7.92 2.97 14.67
C SER A 41 7.75 1.91 13.57
N GLY A 42 6.92 0.89 13.81
CA GLY A 42 6.65 -0.16 12.82
C GLY A 42 6.19 0.40 11.47
N GLY A 43 5.23 1.33 11.48
CA GLY A 43 4.74 1.99 10.26
C GLY A 43 5.77 2.90 9.61
N GLN A 44 6.61 3.60 10.39
CA GLN A 44 7.72 4.38 9.83
C GLN A 44 8.73 3.47 9.11
N LYS A 45 9.08 2.31 9.68
CA LYS A 45 9.96 1.32 9.02
C LYS A 45 9.38 0.83 7.70
N GLN A 46 8.08 0.52 7.67
CA GLN A 46 7.40 0.09 6.45
C GLN A 46 7.43 1.18 5.38
N ARG A 47 7.11 2.43 5.74
CA ARG A 47 7.18 3.57 4.80
C ARG A 47 8.58 3.83 4.24
N VAL A 48 9.63 3.74 5.08
CA VAL A 48 11.02 3.83 4.59
C VAL A 48 11.37 2.66 3.67
N ALA A 49 10.92 1.45 3.99
CA ALA A 49 11.14 0.28 3.15
C ALA A 49 10.43 0.41 1.78
N LEU A 50 9.23 0.96 1.76
CA LEU A 50 8.48 1.28 0.55
C LEU A 50 9.19 2.37 -0.27
N ALA A 51 9.61 3.47 0.35
CA ALA A 51 10.39 4.53 -0.32
C ALA A 51 11.63 3.95 -0.99
N ARG A 52 12.35 3.06 -0.29
CA ARG A 52 13.53 2.36 -0.83
C ARG A 52 13.18 1.47 -2.02
N ALA A 53 12.04 0.78 -2.00
CA ALA A 53 11.60 -0.06 -3.10
C ALA A 53 11.23 0.78 -4.34
N LEU A 54 10.51 1.89 -4.13
CA LEU A 54 10.12 2.82 -5.20
C LEU A 54 11.32 3.52 -5.82
N LEU A 55 12.27 3.99 -4.99
CA LEU A 55 13.51 4.64 -5.43
C LEU A 55 14.34 3.76 -6.36
N ARG A 56 14.35 2.44 -6.13
CA ARG A 56 15.09 1.49 -6.95
C ARG A 56 14.50 1.34 -8.36
N ASN A 57 13.24 1.77 -8.56
CA ASN A 57 12.51 1.59 -9.81
C ASN A 57 12.65 0.17 -10.41
N PRO A 58 12.27 -0.89 -9.66
CA PRO A 58 12.46 -2.26 -10.15
C PRO A 58 11.45 -2.59 -11.25
N LYS A 59 11.83 -3.50 -12.16
CA LYS A 59 10.90 -4.07 -13.16
C LYS A 59 9.78 -4.92 -12.53
N ILE A 60 10.07 -5.52 -11.38
CA ILE A 60 9.10 -6.31 -10.60
C ILE A 60 9.07 -5.73 -9.18
N LEU A 61 7.92 -5.23 -8.77
CA LEU A 61 7.65 -4.72 -7.43
C LEU A 61 6.71 -5.68 -6.70
N ILE A 62 7.13 -6.20 -5.55
CA ILE A 62 6.29 -7.05 -4.69
C ILE A 62 5.96 -6.26 -3.44
N LEU A 63 4.67 -6.13 -3.14
CA LEU A 63 4.15 -5.44 -1.97
C LEU A 63 3.35 -6.45 -1.14
N ASP A 64 3.90 -6.84 0.01
CA ASP A 64 3.25 -7.74 0.96
C ASP A 64 2.70 -6.93 2.13
N ASP A 65 1.41 -6.61 2.05
CA ASP A 65 0.68 -5.80 3.04
C ASP A 65 1.38 -4.48 3.42
N ALA A 66 2.15 -3.91 2.47
CA ALA A 66 3.07 -2.81 2.73
C ALA A 66 2.36 -1.47 3.05
N THR A 67 1.04 -1.38 2.83
CA THR A 67 0.22 -0.19 3.08
C THR A 67 -0.68 -0.31 4.30
N SER A 68 -0.65 -1.42 5.04
CA SER A 68 -1.61 -1.67 6.13
C SER A 68 -1.45 -0.78 7.36
N SER A 69 -0.29 -0.14 7.54
CA SER A 69 -0.04 0.84 8.61
C SER A 69 -0.38 2.29 8.23
N LEU A 70 -0.87 2.51 7.01
CA LEU A 70 -1.28 3.83 6.53
C LEU A 70 -2.75 4.08 6.82
N ASP A 71 -3.10 5.35 7.05
CA ASP A 71 -4.48 5.81 6.97
C ASP A 71 -5.01 5.71 5.51
N LEU A 72 -6.32 5.82 5.35
CA LEU A 72 -6.99 5.62 4.05
C LEU A 72 -6.51 6.60 2.97
N GLU A 73 -6.27 7.86 3.32
CA GLU A 73 -5.85 8.89 2.37
C GLU A 73 -4.42 8.63 1.89
N SER A 74 -3.52 8.34 2.83
CA SER A 74 -2.14 7.97 2.54
C SER A 74 -2.03 6.68 1.72
N GLU A 75 -2.85 5.67 2.03
CA GLU A 75 -2.92 4.42 1.28
C GLU A 75 -3.35 4.67 -0.18
N GLN A 76 -4.38 5.49 -0.41
CA GLN A 76 -4.82 5.84 -1.77
C GLN A 76 -3.73 6.54 -2.58
N LYS A 77 -3.03 7.51 -1.97
CA LYS A 77 -1.93 8.24 -2.62
C LYS A 77 -0.78 7.31 -3.02
N VAL A 78 -0.37 6.42 -2.11
CA VAL A 78 0.64 5.38 -2.39
C VAL A 78 0.19 4.49 -3.54
N GLN A 79 -1.06 4.01 -3.50
CA GLN A 79 -1.59 3.14 -4.56
C GLN A 79 -1.60 3.84 -5.90
N CYS A 80 -2.09 5.08 -6.00
CA CYS A 80 -2.04 5.85 -7.24
C CYS A 80 -0.61 5.93 -7.76
N ALA A 81 0.37 6.26 -6.93
CA ALA A 81 1.75 6.34 -7.38
C ALA A 81 2.36 4.98 -7.79
N VAL A 82 1.92 3.88 -7.19
CA VAL A 82 2.34 2.53 -7.58
C VAL A 82 1.72 2.14 -8.93
N TYR A 83 0.43 2.39 -9.12
CA TYR A 83 -0.32 2.05 -10.34
C TYR A 83 -0.01 2.99 -11.51
N ASP A 84 0.16 4.28 -11.24
CA ASP A 84 0.46 5.32 -12.23
C ASP A 84 1.98 5.47 -12.45
N GLY A 85 2.77 4.56 -11.88
CA GLY A 85 4.21 4.47 -12.05
C GLY A 85 4.63 4.08 -13.48
N PRO A 86 5.92 3.76 -13.68
CA PRO A 86 6.45 3.38 -15.00
C PRO A 86 5.65 2.25 -15.64
N ARG A 87 5.21 2.45 -16.88
CA ARG A 87 4.38 1.49 -17.63
C ARG A 87 5.06 0.14 -17.88
N ASP A 88 6.38 0.05 -17.71
CA ASP A 88 7.18 -1.17 -17.89
C ASP A 88 7.43 -1.94 -16.58
N ARG A 89 6.68 -1.63 -15.52
CA ARG A 89 6.76 -2.28 -14.20
C ARG A 89 5.62 -3.28 -13.99
N THR A 90 5.95 -4.49 -13.54
CA THR A 90 4.98 -5.45 -13.00
C THR A 90 4.87 -5.26 -11.48
N VAL A 91 3.65 -5.17 -10.97
CA VAL A 91 3.36 -5.07 -9.54
C VAL A 91 2.61 -6.32 -9.08
N LEU A 92 3.16 -7.02 -8.09
CA LEU A 92 2.47 -8.09 -7.36
C LEU A 92 2.12 -7.57 -5.97
N LEU A 93 0.82 -7.39 -5.73
CA LEU A 93 0.29 -6.87 -4.48
C LEU A 93 -0.44 -7.98 -3.73
N ILE A 94 -0.06 -8.21 -2.49
CA ILE A 94 -0.74 -9.09 -1.54
C ILE A 94 -1.41 -8.18 -0.53
N SER A 95 -2.73 -8.24 -0.43
CA SER A 95 -3.49 -7.41 0.49
C SER A 95 -4.72 -8.13 1.00
N HIS A 96 -5.08 -7.80 2.24
CA HIS A 96 -6.35 -8.18 2.84
C HIS A 96 -7.46 -7.16 2.57
N ARG A 97 -7.19 -6.05 1.85
CA ARG A 97 -8.13 -4.95 1.58
C ARG A 97 -8.58 -4.97 0.12
N ILE A 98 -9.89 -5.04 -0.10
CA ILE A 98 -10.44 -5.08 -1.46
C ILE A 98 -10.27 -3.74 -2.18
N SER A 99 -10.36 -2.62 -1.46
CA SER A 99 -10.12 -1.27 -2.00
C SER A 99 -8.76 -1.13 -2.69
N THR A 100 -7.78 -1.91 -2.23
CA THR A 100 -6.39 -1.92 -2.70
C THR A 100 -6.23 -2.77 -3.96
N VAL A 101 -6.93 -3.91 -4.05
CA VAL A 101 -6.78 -4.86 -5.18
C VAL A 101 -7.79 -4.61 -6.32
N GLN A 102 -8.86 -3.86 -6.10
CA GLN A 102 -9.90 -3.61 -7.12
C GLN A 102 -9.39 -2.95 -8.40
N ARG A 103 -8.25 -2.24 -8.34
CA ARG A 103 -7.60 -1.59 -9.49
C ARG A 103 -6.66 -2.49 -10.28
N ALA A 104 -6.43 -3.72 -9.83
CA ALA A 104 -5.47 -4.61 -10.46
C ALA A 104 -5.98 -5.13 -11.81
N ASP A 105 -5.07 -5.24 -12.78
CA ASP A 105 -5.36 -5.84 -14.09
C ASP A 105 -5.79 -7.32 -13.98
N ARG A 106 -5.31 -8.01 -12.93
CA ARG A 106 -5.60 -9.41 -12.63
C ARG A 106 -5.58 -9.64 -11.12
N ILE A 107 -6.64 -10.24 -10.60
CA ILE A 107 -6.79 -10.62 -9.18
C ILE A 107 -6.78 -12.14 -9.09
N LEU A 108 -6.02 -12.66 -8.12
CA LEU A 108 -5.95 -14.08 -7.79
C LEU A 108 -6.45 -14.28 -6.36
N VAL A 109 -7.49 -15.09 -6.19
CA VAL A 109 -8.01 -15.45 -4.86
C VAL A 109 -7.34 -16.73 -4.41
N LEU A 110 -6.66 -16.68 -3.27
CA LEU A 110 -5.95 -17.82 -2.68
C LEU A 110 -6.74 -18.38 -1.49
N GLU A 111 -7.12 -19.65 -1.57
CA GLU A 111 -7.79 -20.37 -0.48
C GLU A 111 -7.21 -21.77 -0.32
N GLY A 112 -6.91 -22.18 0.92
CA GLY A 112 -6.34 -23.50 1.19
C GLY A 112 -5.03 -23.78 0.44
N GLY A 113 -4.26 -22.74 0.12
CA GLY A 113 -3.00 -22.86 -0.64
C GLY A 113 -3.19 -23.06 -2.15
N ARG A 114 -4.39 -22.83 -2.69
CA ARG A 114 -4.70 -22.93 -4.13
C ARG A 114 -5.37 -21.67 -4.64
N ILE A 115 -5.13 -21.33 -5.89
CA ILE A 115 -5.90 -20.27 -6.57
C ILE A 115 -7.28 -20.83 -6.87
N THR A 116 -8.31 -20.26 -6.25
CA THR A 116 -9.71 -20.70 -6.41
C THR A 116 -10.50 -19.83 -7.37
N GLU A 117 -10.14 -18.54 -7.50
CA GLU A 117 -10.73 -17.61 -8.46
C GLU A 117 -9.66 -16.73 -9.10
N GLU A 118 -9.93 -16.33 -10.34
CA GLU A 118 -9.07 -15.46 -11.12
C GLU A 118 -9.93 -14.56 -12.04
N GLY A 119 -9.58 -13.28 -12.12
CA GLY A 119 -10.21 -12.34 -13.04
C GLY A 119 -9.98 -10.88 -12.67
N THR A 120 -10.67 -9.97 -13.36
CA THR A 120 -10.79 -8.57 -12.93
C THR A 120 -11.79 -8.43 -11.78
N HIS A 121 -11.81 -7.27 -11.14
CA HIS A 121 -12.80 -6.94 -10.11
C HIS A 121 -14.24 -7.24 -10.56
N GLU A 122 -14.61 -6.76 -11.75
CA GLU A 122 -15.98 -6.90 -12.28
C GLU A 122 -16.30 -8.35 -12.65
N GLN A 123 -15.32 -9.10 -13.15
CA GLN A 123 -15.49 -10.51 -13.47
C GLN A 123 -15.71 -11.33 -12.21
N LEU A 124 -14.91 -11.10 -11.17
CA LEU A 124 -15.01 -11.81 -9.90
C LEU A 124 -16.31 -11.48 -9.16
N LEU A 125 -16.76 -10.21 -9.19
CA LEU A 125 -18.05 -9.84 -8.61
C LEU A 125 -19.22 -10.64 -9.22
N LYS A 126 -19.22 -10.86 -10.53
CA LYS A 126 -20.25 -11.63 -11.24
C LYS A 126 -20.23 -13.12 -10.95
N GLN A 127 -19.10 -13.66 -10.48
CA GLN A 127 -18.98 -15.08 -10.12
C GLN A 127 -19.62 -15.39 -8.76
N GLU A 128 -19.92 -14.36 -7.95
CA GLU A 128 -20.52 -14.50 -6.61
C GLU A 128 -19.73 -15.46 -5.68
N GLY A 129 -18.41 -15.53 -5.92
CA GLY A 129 -17.47 -16.38 -5.20
C GLY A 129 -17.00 -15.83 -3.86
N SER A 130 -15.89 -16.35 -3.38
CA SER A 130 -15.16 -15.90 -2.20
C SER A 130 -14.71 -14.45 -2.31
N TYR A 131 -14.30 -14.00 -3.50
CA TYR A 131 -14.01 -12.59 -3.72
C TYR A 131 -15.20 -11.69 -3.36
N THR A 132 -16.39 -12.01 -3.89
CA THR A 132 -17.62 -11.25 -3.64
C THR A 132 -18.02 -11.27 -2.17
N ARG A 133 -17.87 -12.41 -1.48
CA ARG A 133 -18.13 -12.51 -0.04
C ARG A 133 -17.19 -11.63 0.79
N LEU A 134 -15.89 -11.60 0.43
CA LEU A 134 -14.91 -10.72 1.09
C LEU A 134 -15.25 -9.24 0.86
N TRP A 135 -15.62 -8.90 -0.38
CA TRP A 135 -16.04 -7.55 -0.73
C TRP A 135 -17.23 -7.07 0.08
N GLN A 136 -18.31 -7.87 0.14
CA GLN A 136 -19.52 -7.53 0.89
C GLN A 136 -19.24 -7.31 2.38
N LYS A 137 -18.41 -8.18 3.00
CA LYS A 137 -18.01 -8.04 4.41
C LYS A 137 -17.24 -6.75 4.67
N GLN A 138 -16.34 -6.37 3.78
CA GLN A 138 -15.60 -5.11 3.94
C GLN A 138 -16.51 -3.91 3.74
N LEU A 139 -17.41 -3.94 2.75
CA LEU A 139 -18.35 -2.86 2.50
C LEU A 139 -19.30 -2.61 3.68
N SER A 140 -19.83 -3.67 4.30
CA SER A 140 -20.70 -3.54 5.48
C SER A 140 -19.94 -2.98 6.69
N SER A 141 -18.67 -3.37 6.86
CA SER A 141 -17.79 -2.80 7.90
C SER A 141 -17.62 -1.29 7.74
N PHE A 142 -17.50 -0.78 6.50
CA PHE A 142 -17.44 0.66 6.24
C PHE A 142 -18.75 1.39 6.54
N GLN A 143 -19.91 0.76 6.29
CA GLN A 143 -21.21 1.38 6.56
C GLN A 143 -21.54 1.47 8.06
N SER A 144 -21.12 0.47 8.85
CA SER A 144 -21.31 0.49 10.31
C SER A 144 -20.52 1.61 10.99
N VAL A 145 -19.30 1.91 10.52
CA VAL A 145 -18.45 2.99 11.07
C VAL A 145 -19.05 4.38 10.80
N ASN A 146 -19.64 4.59 9.62
CA ASN A 146 -20.28 5.87 9.29
C ASN A 146 -21.67 6.05 9.95
N GLY A 147 -22.32 4.96 10.36
CA GLY A 147 -23.63 5.01 11.03
C GLY A 147 -23.57 5.49 12.49
N GLU A 148 -22.45 5.26 13.19
CA GLU A 148 -22.30 5.66 14.60
C GLU A 148 -22.02 7.17 14.77
N GLN A 149 -21.48 7.85 13.75
CA GLN A 149 -21.25 9.31 13.79
C GLN A 149 -22.50 10.16 13.60
N LEU A 150 -23.59 9.60 13.07
CA LEU A 150 -24.86 10.32 12.84
C LEU A 150 -25.85 10.18 14.01
N SER A 151 -25.51 9.41 15.05
CA SER A 151 -26.40 9.12 16.18
C SER A 151 -26.05 9.90 17.46
N SER A 152 -25.14 10.87 17.39
CA SER A 152 -24.66 11.65 18.54
C SER A 152 -24.77 13.17 18.36
N GLN A 153 -25.77 13.65 17.60
CA GLN A 153 -26.19 15.05 17.63
C GLN A 153 -27.62 15.17 18.14
#